data_AF-A0A914DPN3-F1
#
_entry.id   AF-A0A914DPN3-F1
#
_cell.length_a   1.000
_cell.length_b   1.000
_cell.length_c   1.000
_cell.angle_alpha   90.00
_cell.angle_beta   90.00
_cell.angle_gamma   90.00
#
_symmetry.space_group_name_H-M   'P 1'
#
loop_
_entity.id
_entity.type
_entity.pdbx_description
1 polymer ?
#
loop_
_entity_poly.entity_id
_entity_poly.type
_entity_poly.pdbx_seq_one_letter_code
_entity_poly.pdbx_strand_id
1 'polypeptide(L)'
;MPVGICASLDIGLSNWALEYVTISLYTMAKSSSILFIVGFSLLLRLERWKPILGATAALISSGLFLFTWKSTQLDLLGLLLIELAALCTGIRWAVSQYIMQREESPTPLRHPLDMVAHVQPWMILAILPMILIFEGSEITFQSITHYNGAFQPFVIFSLLVTGGLIAFLMEMSEYLLLMATSGITLNILGIIKEVISLLLAHLLHGDNYVSGVNLVGLLLVFIGMSLHGFSRHKAPAHSLTPPPRIISPSTDFADDRKFLLLDEPS
;
A
#
# COMPACT_ATOMS: atom_id res chain seq x y z
N MET A 1 4.10 0.26 14.81
CA MET A 1 5.24 -0.68 14.81
C MET A 1 5.32 -1.59 13.56
N PRO A 2 4.40 -2.56 13.31
CA PRO A 2 4.59 -3.55 12.22
C PRO A 2 4.64 -2.91 10.81
N VAL A 3 3.86 -1.87 10.58
CA VAL A 3 3.84 -1.11 9.31
C VAL A 3 5.21 -0.50 9.00
N GLY A 4 5.86 0.13 9.98
CA GLY A 4 7.16 0.79 9.78
C GLY A 4 8.31 -0.19 9.56
N ILE A 5 8.32 -1.33 10.26
CA ILE A 5 9.32 -2.39 10.05
C ILE A 5 9.15 -2.98 8.66
N CYS A 6 7.93 -3.34 8.25
CA CYS A 6 7.68 -3.88 6.91
C CYS A 6 8.01 -2.85 5.82
N ALA A 7 7.70 -1.56 6.01
CA ALA A 7 8.06 -0.50 5.07
C ALA A 7 9.59 -0.39 4.88
N SER A 8 10.34 -0.45 5.98
CA SER A 8 11.80 -0.41 5.91
C SER A 8 12.39 -1.65 5.22
N LEU A 9 11.92 -2.85 5.57
CA LEU A 9 12.38 -4.09 4.93
C LEU A 9 12.03 -4.09 3.43
N ASP A 10 10.83 -3.64 3.09
CA ASP A 10 10.38 -3.44 1.71
C ASP A 10 11.37 -2.54 0.95
N ILE A 11 11.72 -1.37 1.48
CA ILE A 11 12.67 -0.44 0.84
C ILE A 11 14.05 -1.09 0.67
N GLY A 12 14.62 -1.66 1.74
CA GLY A 12 15.97 -2.22 1.71
C GLY A 12 16.10 -3.42 0.76
N LEU A 13 15.16 -4.36 0.84
CA LEU A 13 15.14 -5.53 -0.03
C LEU A 13 14.88 -5.16 -1.49
N SER A 14 14.02 -4.16 -1.73
CA SER A 14 13.73 -3.67 -3.08
C SER A 14 14.95 -3.01 -3.73
N ASN A 15 15.67 -2.16 -2.98
CA ASN A 15 16.88 -1.53 -3.48
C ASN A 15 17.97 -2.56 -3.75
N TRP A 16 18.14 -3.54 -2.87
CA TRP A 16 19.13 -4.60 -3.08
C TRP A 16 18.77 -5.50 -4.27
N ALA A 17 17.48 -5.78 -4.50
CA ALA A 17 17.06 -6.55 -5.66
C ALA A 17 17.39 -5.87 -7.00
N LEU A 18 17.36 -4.53 -7.06
CA LEU A 18 17.67 -3.76 -8.27
C LEU A 18 19.13 -3.90 -8.74
N GLU A 19 20.03 -4.40 -7.88
CA GLU A 19 21.39 -4.75 -8.28
C GLU A 19 21.43 -6.01 -9.16
N TYR A 20 20.45 -6.90 -9.00
CA TYR A 20 20.40 -8.22 -9.65
C TYR A 20 19.43 -8.29 -10.81
N VAL A 21 18.41 -7.41 -10.86
CA VAL A 21 17.32 -7.49 -11.83
C VAL A 21 17.06 -6.15 -12.52
N THR A 22 16.48 -6.19 -13.72
CA THR A 22 16.04 -4.98 -14.41
C THR A 22 14.88 -4.33 -13.68
N ILE A 23 14.72 -3.02 -13.88
CA ILE A 23 13.58 -2.27 -13.34
C ILE A 23 12.25 -2.82 -13.86
N SER A 24 12.20 -3.27 -15.12
CA SER A 24 11.00 -3.90 -15.68
C SER A 24 10.63 -5.20 -14.96
N LEU A 25 11.63 -6.06 -14.68
CA LEU A 25 11.44 -7.29 -13.92
C LEU A 25 11.07 -7.00 -12.46
N TYR A 26 11.75 -6.03 -11.85
CA TYR A 26 11.44 -5.53 -10.51
C TYR A 26 9.98 -5.08 -10.40
N THR A 27 9.52 -4.17 -11.26
CA THR A 27 8.16 -3.62 -11.19
C THR A 27 7.11 -4.70 -11.43
N MET A 28 7.36 -5.63 -12.36
CA MET A 28 6.46 -6.75 -12.61
C MET A 28 6.38 -7.73 -11.46
N ALA A 29 7.51 -8.19 -10.94
CA ALA A 29 7.52 -9.07 -9.77
C ALA A 29 6.93 -8.37 -8.55
N LYS A 30 7.20 -7.07 -8.36
CA LYS A 30 6.64 -6.28 -7.24
C LYS A 30 5.12 -6.18 -7.27
N SER A 31 4.48 -6.25 -8.44
CA SER A 31 3.01 -6.30 -8.56
C SER A 31 2.40 -7.54 -7.89
N SER A 32 3.18 -8.60 -7.64
CA SER A 32 2.76 -9.76 -6.84
C SER A 32 2.40 -9.38 -5.40
N SER A 33 2.81 -8.20 -4.92
CA SER A 33 2.36 -7.62 -3.65
C SER A 33 0.84 -7.65 -3.47
N ILE A 34 0.06 -7.52 -4.55
CA ILE A 34 -1.41 -7.61 -4.50
C ILE A 34 -1.87 -8.98 -4.02
N LEU A 35 -1.18 -10.07 -4.39
CA LEU A 35 -1.47 -11.42 -3.89
C LEU A 35 -1.30 -11.49 -2.38
N PHE A 36 -0.21 -10.91 -1.87
CA PHE A 36 0.06 -10.85 -0.44
C PHE A 36 -0.93 -9.94 0.28
N ILE A 37 -1.30 -8.78 -0.31
CA ILE A 37 -2.33 -7.89 0.24
C ILE A 37 -3.65 -8.65 0.38
N VAL A 38 -4.10 -9.37 -0.65
CA VAL A 38 -5.32 -10.18 -0.61
C VAL A 38 -5.19 -11.30 0.43
N GLY A 39 -4.07 -12.02 0.43
CA GLY A 39 -3.79 -13.11 1.37
C GLY A 39 -3.85 -12.65 2.84
N PHE A 40 -3.17 -11.56 3.17
CA PHE A 40 -3.20 -10.98 4.52
C PHE A 40 -4.54 -10.33 4.86
N SER A 41 -5.24 -9.72 3.88
CA SER A 41 -6.59 -9.20 4.09
C SER A 41 -7.58 -10.31 4.46
N LEU A 42 -7.45 -11.49 3.83
CA LEU A 42 -8.24 -12.67 4.19
C LEU A 42 -7.84 -13.22 5.57
N LEU A 43 -6.54 -13.31 5.85
CA LEU A 43 -6.00 -13.80 7.13
C LEU A 43 -6.48 -12.97 8.33
N LEU A 44 -6.41 -11.64 8.19
CA LEU A 44 -6.87 -10.68 9.18
C LEU A 44 -8.40 -10.47 9.16
N ARG A 45 -9.13 -11.20 8.30
CA ARG A 45 -10.59 -11.12 8.11
C ARG A 45 -11.11 -9.73 7.72
N LEU A 46 -10.31 -8.93 7.02
CA LEU A 46 -10.76 -7.68 6.39
C LEU A 46 -11.63 -7.96 5.16
N GLU A 47 -11.38 -9.08 4.47
CA GLU A 47 -12.13 -9.48 3.29
C GLU A 47 -12.69 -10.90 3.43
N ARG A 48 -13.83 -11.18 2.81
CA ARG A 48 -14.43 -12.52 2.75
C ARG A 48 -13.93 -13.26 1.52
N TRP A 49 -13.68 -14.56 1.67
CA TRP A 49 -13.30 -15.41 0.55
C TRP A 49 -14.36 -15.38 -0.54
N LYS A 50 -13.93 -15.14 -1.79
CA LYS A 50 -14.76 -15.17 -2.98
C LYS A 50 -13.97 -15.87 -4.10
N PRO A 51 -14.61 -16.67 -4.96
CA PRO A 51 -13.93 -17.36 -6.06
C PRO A 51 -13.21 -16.40 -7.02
N ILE A 52 -13.70 -15.17 -7.14
CA ILE A 52 -13.09 -14.11 -7.94
C ILE A 52 -11.70 -13.68 -7.45
N LEU A 53 -11.43 -13.78 -6.14
CA LEU A 53 -10.11 -13.52 -5.57
C LEU A 53 -9.12 -14.62 -5.98
N GLY A 54 -9.57 -15.88 -6.01
CA GLY A 54 -8.79 -16.99 -6.55
C GLY A 54 -8.47 -16.83 -8.04
N ALA A 55 -9.45 -16.42 -8.84
CA ALA A 55 -9.24 -16.14 -10.28
C ALA A 55 -8.26 -14.98 -10.51
N THR A 56 -8.38 -13.91 -9.73
CA THR A 56 -7.43 -12.79 -9.72
C THR A 56 -6.02 -13.28 -9.39
N ALA A 57 -5.89 -14.09 -8.35
CA ALA A 57 -4.59 -14.60 -7.91
C ALA A 57 -3.93 -15.49 -8.98
N ALA A 58 -4.73 -16.34 -9.63
CA ALA A 58 -4.27 -17.18 -10.71
C ALA A 58 -3.79 -16.36 -11.92
N LEU A 59 -4.50 -15.28 -12.28
CA LEU A 59 -4.12 -14.39 -13.39
C LEU A 59 -2.79 -13.67 -13.12
N ILE A 60 -2.62 -13.07 -11.95
CA ILE A 60 -1.38 -12.37 -11.58
C ILE A 60 -0.21 -13.36 -11.51
N SER A 61 -0.40 -14.52 -10.88
CA SER A 61 0.65 -15.56 -10.77
C SER A 61 1.05 -16.09 -12.15
N SER A 62 0.08 -16.37 -13.03
CA SER A 62 0.34 -16.85 -14.39
C SER A 62 1.02 -15.78 -15.24
N GLY A 63 0.61 -14.52 -15.10
CA GLY A 63 1.20 -13.39 -15.80
C GLY A 63 2.66 -13.16 -15.40
N LEU A 64 2.96 -13.22 -14.09
CA LEU A 64 4.32 -13.11 -13.58
C LEU A 64 5.19 -14.29 -14.04
N PHE A 65 4.66 -15.51 -14.00
CA PHE A 65 5.36 -16.70 -14.51
C PHE A 65 5.69 -16.57 -16.01
N LEU A 66 4.74 -16.12 -16.84
CA LEU A 66 4.99 -15.90 -18.27
C LEU A 66 5.98 -14.77 -18.51
N PHE A 67 5.92 -13.68 -17.73
CA PHE A 67 6.85 -12.57 -17.82
C PHE A 67 8.29 -12.99 -17.49
N THR A 68 8.45 -13.87 -16.50
CA THR A 68 9.76 -14.37 -16.06
C THR A 68 10.32 -15.47 -16.97
N TRP A 69 9.47 -16.27 -17.61
CA TRP A 69 9.86 -17.49 -18.36
C TRP A 69 10.96 -17.30 -19.42
N LYS A 70 10.95 -16.18 -20.16
CA LYS A 70 11.98 -15.87 -21.18
C LYS A 70 12.87 -14.68 -20.80
N SER A 71 12.82 -14.24 -19.55
CA SER A 71 13.71 -13.17 -19.10
C SER A 71 15.13 -13.73 -18.98
N THR A 72 16.01 -13.36 -19.91
CA THR A 72 17.42 -13.80 -19.96
C THR A 72 18.28 -13.20 -18.84
N GLN A 73 17.72 -12.33 -18.01
CA GLN A 73 18.38 -11.65 -16.88
C GLN A 73 17.73 -12.03 -15.54
N LEU A 74 17.19 -13.25 -15.44
CA LEU A 74 16.55 -13.72 -14.23
C LEU A 74 17.61 -14.22 -13.25
N ASP A 75 17.93 -13.39 -12.26
CA ASP A 75 18.63 -13.83 -11.04
C ASP A 75 17.60 -14.29 -10.01
N LEU A 76 17.73 -15.55 -9.56
CA LEU A 76 16.84 -16.14 -8.57
C LEU A 76 16.91 -15.42 -7.21
N LEU A 77 18.09 -14.94 -6.82
CA LEU A 77 18.29 -14.17 -5.60
C LEU A 77 17.53 -12.85 -5.70
N GLY A 78 17.69 -12.12 -6.81
CA GLY A 78 16.95 -10.89 -7.07
C GLY A 78 15.44 -11.08 -7.04
N LEU A 79 14.93 -12.15 -7.66
CA LEU A 79 13.50 -12.48 -7.60
C LEU A 79 13.03 -12.79 -6.17
N LEU A 80 13.80 -13.55 -5.39
CA LEU A 80 13.48 -13.86 -4.01
C LEU A 80 13.46 -12.60 -3.12
N LEU A 81 14.40 -11.68 -3.31
CA LEU A 81 14.40 -10.39 -2.62
C LEU A 81 13.14 -9.57 -2.94
N ILE A 82 12.70 -9.55 -4.21
CA ILE A 82 11.47 -8.84 -4.61
C ILE A 82 10.24 -9.47 -3.98
N GLU A 83 10.15 -10.80 -3.96
CA GLU A 83 9.01 -11.51 -3.35
C GLU A 83 8.95 -11.30 -1.83
N LEU A 84 10.09 -11.28 -1.14
CA LEU A 84 10.15 -10.91 0.28
C LEU A 84 9.75 -9.44 0.51
N ALA A 85 10.18 -8.54 -0.38
CA ALA A 85 9.79 -7.14 -0.32
C ALA A 85 8.28 -6.98 -0.58
N ALA A 86 7.72 -7.71 -1.56
CA ALA A 86 6.30 -7.73 -1.89
C ALA A 86 5.43 -8.31 -0.75
N LEU A 87 5.93 -9.32 -0.04
CA LEU A 87 5.34 -9.82 1.20
C LEU A 87 5.26 -8.72 2.26
N CYS A 88 6.35 -7.98 2.47
CA CYS A 88 6.39 -6.84 3.39
C CYS A 88 5.41 -5.73 2.98
N THR A 89 5.32 -5.42 1.68
CA THR A 89 4.31 -4.51 1.12
C THR A 89 2.88 -5.00 1.45
N GLY A 90 2.63 -6.30 1.30
CA GLY A 90 1.35 -6.93 1.64
C GLY A 90 0.94 -6.74 3.09
N ILE A 91 1.86 -7.02 4.03
CA ILE A 91 1.64 -6.80 5.46
C ILE A 91 1.41 -5.32 5.75
N ARG A 92 2.27 -4.44 5.20
CA ARG A 92 2.19 -2.98 5.38
C ARG A 92 0.80 -2.46 5.02
N TRP A 93 0.30 -2.80 3.83
CA TRP A 93 -1.01 -2.34 3.38
C TRP A 93 -2.16 -2.99 4.14
N ALA A 94 -2.13 -4.30 4.39
CA ALA A 94 -3.20 -4.99 5.11
C ALA A 94 -3.35 -4.47 6.55
N VAL A 95 -2.23 -4.22 7.24
CA VAL A 95 -2.24 -3.65 8.60
C VAL A 95 -2.62 -2.17 8.58
N SER A 96 -2.14 -1.37 7.62
CA SER A 96 -2.56 0.03 7.47
C SER A 96 -4.07 0.13 7.19
N GLN A 97 -4.61 -0.71 6.33
CA GLN A 97 -6.07 -0.80 6.09
C GLN A 97 -6.81 -1.17 7.37
N TYR A 98 -6.30 -2.16 8.12
CA TYR A 98 -6.90 -2.56 9.40
C TYR A 98 -6.94 -1.42 10.42
N ILE A 99 -5.88 -0.61 10.50
CA ILE A 99 -5.79 0.52 11.44
C ILE A 99 -6.67 1.69 10.98
N MET A 100 -6.67 2.02 9.69
CA MET A 100 -7.26 3.26 9.19
C MET A 100 -8.73 3.12 8.77
N GLN A 101 -9.20 1.91 8.45
CA GLN A 101 -10.56 1.68 7.92
C GLN A 101 -11.50 0.98 8.91
N ARG A 102 -11.03 0.55 10.09
CA ARG A 102 -11.87 -0.16 11.07
C ARG A 102 -12.45 0.81 12.11
N GLU A 103 -13.77 0.93 12.13
CA GLU A 103 -14.53 1.85 13.02
C GLU A 103 -14.31 1.63 14.53
N GLU A 104 -13.78 0.47 14.94
CA GLU A 104 -13.64 0.05 16.33
C GLU A 104 -12.24 0.26 16.94
N SER A 105 -11.29 0.89 16.24
CA SER A 105 -9.95 1.10 16.81
C SER A 105 -9.97 2.14 17.95
N PRO A 106 -9.43 1.83 19.15
CA PRO A 106 -9.43 2.73 20.32
C PRO A 106 -8.69 4.06 20.14
N THR A 107 -7.90 4.17 19.08
CA THR A 107 -7.16 5.38 18.71
C THR A 107 -7.81 5.99 17.48
N PRO A 108 -8.41 7.19 17.58
CA PRO A 108 -8.87 7.91 16.40
C PRO A 108 -7.65 8.52 15.71
N LEU A 109 -6.84 7.70 15.03
CA LEU A 109 -5.89 8.19 14.04
C LEU A 109 -6.70 8.67 12.82
N ARG A 110 -7.44 9.76 13.02
CA ARG A 110 -8.40 10.32 12.06
C ARG A 110 -7.70 11.12 10.97
N HIS A 111 -6.40 11.37 11.10
CA HIS A 111 -5.63 12.14 10.14
C HIS A 111 -4.44 11.33 9.58
N PRO A 112 -4.17 11.35 8.26
CA PRO A 112 -3.05 10.63 7.66
C PRO A 112 -1.70 11.01 8.28
N LEU A 113 -1.60 12.26 8.73
CA LEU A 113 -0.40 12.77 9.41
C LEU A 113 -0.10 12.03 10.70
N ASP A 114 -1.11 11.61 11.46
CA ASP A 114 -0.89 10.89 12.71
C ASP A 114 -0.34 9.49 12.43
N MET A 115 -0.80 8.87 11.33
CA MET A 115 -0.28 7.59 10.88
C MET A 115 1.19 7.72 10.46
N VAL A 116 1.53 8.72 9.66
CA VAL A 116 2.93 9.00 9.28
C VAL A 116 3.78 9.27 10.52
N ALA A 117 3.37 10.17 11.40
CA ALA A 117 4.11 10.50 12.62
C ALA A 117 4.36 9.27 13.51
N HIS A 118 3.44 8.31 13.53
CA HIS A 118 3.61 7.07 14.28
C HIS A 118 4.48 6.03 13.55
N VAL A 119 4.43 5.95 12.22
CA VAL A 119 5.17 4.94 11.43
C VAL A 119 6.64 5.31 11.24
N GLN A 120 6.94 6.59 10.99
CA GLN A 120 8.27 7.07 10.62
C GLN A 120 9.37 6.70 11.63
N PRO A 121 9.18 6.85 12.97
CA PRO A 121 10.22 6.47 13.93
C PRO A 121 10.59 4.98 13.87
N TRP A 122 9.60 4.11 13.67
CA TRP A 122 9.83 2.67 13.54
C TRP A 122 10.50 2.30 12.21
N MET A 123 10.19 3.05 11.15
CA MET A 123 10.84 2.86 9.85
C MET A 123 12.32 3.25 9.91
N ILE A 124 12.65 4.38 10.55
CA ILE A 124 14.05 4.79 10.78
C ILE A 124 14.80 3.72 11.60
N LEU A 125 14.20 3.25 12.69
CA LEU A 125 14.84 2.24 13.54
C LEU A 125 15.10 0.92 12.79
N ALA A 126 14.19 0.53 11.89
CA ALA A 126 14.31 -0.68 11.11
C ALA A 126 15.24 -0.55 9.89
N ILE A 127 15.37 0.65 9.29
CA ILE A 127 16.19 0.84 8.08
C ILE A 127 17.67 0.95 8.39
N LEU A 128 18.02 1.48 9.57
CA LEU A 128 19.42 1.60 10.03
C LEU A 128 20.21 0.27 9.96
N PRO A 129 19.73 -0.87 10.49
CA PRO A 129 20.46 -2.12 10.34
C PRO A 129 20.58 -2.59 8.88
N MET A 130 19.58 -2.32 8.02
CA MET A 130 19.64 -2.66 6.60
C MET A 130 20.75 -1.87 5.89
N ILE A 131 20.86 -0.56 6.16
CA ILE A 131 21.93 0.29 5.64
C ILE A 131 23.30 -0.25 6.08
N LEU A 132 23.45 -0.61 7.35
CA LEU A 132 24.73 -1.14 7.86
C LEU A 132 25.11 -2.48 7.25
N ILE A 133 24.14 -3.35 6.95
CA ILE A 133 24.40 -4.67 6.38
C ILE A 133 24.76 -4.57 4.90
N PHE A 134 24.05 -3.75 4.12
CA PHE A 134 24.23 -3.69 2.67
C PHE A 134 25.26 -2.66 2.23
N GLU A 135 25.19 -1.45 2.79
CA GLU A 135 26.01 -0.31 2.35
C GLU A 135 27.11 0.01 3.36
N GLY A 136 27.11 -0.60 4.55
CA GLY A 136 27.98 -0.24 5.66
C GLY A 136 29.48 -0.22 5.34
N SER A 137 29.93 -1.10 4.44
CA SER A 137 31.34 -1.14 4.02
C SER A 137 31.75 -0.01 3.08
N GLU A 138 30.78 0.60 2.39
CA GLU A 138 30.99 1.69 1.42
C GLU A 138 30.79 3.08 2.03
N ILE A 139 30.17 3.16 3.21
CA ILE A 139 29.93 4.40 3.96
C ILE A 139 31.27 4.94 4.51
N THR A 140 31.90 5.82 3.74
CA THR A 140 33.10 6.57 4.12
C THR A 140 32.83 8.07 4.14
N PHE A 141 33.55 8.86 4.94
CA PHE A 141 33.43 10.32 4.98
C PHE A 141 33.48 10.96 3.57
N GLN A 142 34.29 10.41 2.67
CA GLN A 142 34.40 10.86 1.30
C GLN A 142 33.11 10.57 0.49
N SER A 143 32.51 9.38 0.64
CA SER A 143 31.23 9.00 0.00
C SER A 143 30.07 9.91 0.43
N ILE A 144 30.08 10.35 1.70
CA ILE A 144 29.00 11.18 2.27
C ILE A 144 29.15 12.68 1.92
N THR A 145 30.37 13.14 1.65
CA THR A 145 30.66 14.60 1.51
C THR A 145 31.04 15.03 0.10
N HIS A 146 31.35 14.09 -0.78
CA HIS A 146 31.74 14.39 -2.16
C HIS A 146 30.63 13.99 -3.15
N TYR A 147 30.34 14.90 -4.09
CA TYR A 147 29.43 14.66 -5.21
C TYR A 147 30.22 14.90 -6.50
N ASN A 148 30.17 13.95 -7.45
CA ASN A 148 30.99 13.99 -8.68
C ASN A 148 32.49 14.25 -8.44
N GLY A 149 33.05 13.71 -7.36
CA GLY A 149 34.48 13.86 -7.02
C GLY A 149 34.87 15.19 -6.37
N ALA A 150 33.93 16.12 -6.16
CA ALA A 150 34.17 17.40 -5.48
C ALA A 150 33.49 17.46 -4.12
N PHE A 151 34.13 18.08 -3.13
CA PHE A 151 33.54 18.31 -1.81
C PHE A 151 32.37 19.29 -1.90
N GLN A 152 31.14 18.77 -1.87
CA GLN A 152 29.91 19.55 -2.08
C GLN A 152 28.80 19.13 -1.08
N PRO A 153 29.04 19.27 0.24
CA PRO A 153 28.08 18.82 1.25
C PRO A 153 26.73 19.56 1.16
N PHE A 154 26.71 20.81 0.71
CA PHE A 154 25.47 21.58 0.52
C PHE A 154 24.59 21.01 -0.60
N VAL A 155 25.20 20.50 -1.68
CA VAL A 155 24.45 19.88 -2.78
C VAL A 155 23.82 18.58 -2.30
N ILE A 156 24.60 17.73 -1.62
CA ILE A 156 24.14 16.47 -1.04
C ILE A 156 23.01 16.73 -0.03
N PHE A 157 23.19 17.70 0.87
CA PHE A 157 22.16 18.09 1.82
C PHE A 157 20.87 18.57 1.13
N SER A 158 20.98 19.39 0.09
CA SER A 158 19.83 19.88 -0.69
C SER A 158 19.09 18.73 -1.38
N LEU A 159 19.83 17.77 -1.96
CA LEU A 159 19.26 16.57 -2.59
C LEU A 159 18.54 15.69 -1.57
N LEU A 160 19.13 15.48 -0.38
CA LEU A 160 18.53 14.71 0.71
C LEU A 160 17.23 15.37 1.21
N VAL A 161 17.25 16.68 1.46
CA VAL A 161 16.06 17.41 1.94
C VAL A 161 14.96 17.40 0.88
N THR A 162 15.31 17.63 -0.38
CA THR A 162 14.34 17.68 -1.48
C THR A 162 13.76 16.30 -1.76
N GLY A 163 14.59 15.26 -1.84
CA GLY A 163 14.15 13.88 -1.99
C GLY A 163 13.29 13.41 -0.82
N GLY A 164 13.70 13.73 0.41
CA GLY A 164 12.95 13.44 1.63
C GLY A 164 11.59 14.14 1.66
N LEU A 165 11.52 15.41 1.23
CA LEU A 165 10.25 16.13 1.12
C LEU A 165 9.32 15.50 0.08
N ILE A 166 9.84 15.12 -1.09
CA ILE A 166 9.05 14.44 -2.14
C ILE A 166 8.53 13.09 -1.62
N ALA A 167 9.38 12.31 -0.95
CA ALA A 167 8.99 11.03 -0.37
C ALA A 167 7.90 11.20 0.71
N PHE A 168 8.06 12.18 1.59
CA PHE A 168 7.05 12.51 2.61
C PHE A 168 5.71 12.91 1.98
N LEU A 169 5.72 13.76 0.95
CA LEU A 169 4.50 14.18 0.25
C LEU A 169 3.84 13.01 -0.50
N MET A 170 4.63 12.11 -1.09
CA MET A 170 4.13 10.88 -1.72
C MET A 170 3.45 9.98 -0.68
N GLU A 171 4.08 9.74 0.46
CA GLU A 171 3.54 8.89 1.52
C GLU A 171 2.27 9.49 2.15
N MET A 172 2.28 10.79 2.44
CA MET A 172 1.09 11.51 2.91
C MET A 172 -0.07 11.40 1.91
N SER A 173 0.23 11.48 0.62
CA SER A 173 -0.76 11.33 -0.45
C SER A 173 -1.30 9.90 -0.53
N GLU A 174 -0.46 8.87 -0.33
CA GLU A 174 -0.91 7.47 -0.26
C GLU A 174 -1.89 7.23 0.90
N TYR A 175 -1.58 7.72 2.10
CA TYR A 175 -2.48 7.57 3.24
C TYR A 175 -3.74 8.43 3.12
N LEU A 176 -3.62 9.66 2.59
CA LEU A 176 -4.78 10.51 2.32
C LEU A 176 -5.72 9.86 1.31
N LEU A 177 -5.18 9.29 0.23
CA LEU A 177 -5.97 8.57 -0.76
C LEU A 177 -6.64 7.34 -0.14
N LEU A 178 -5.93 6.62 0.75
CA LEU A 178 -6.49 5.46 1.47
C LEU A 178 -7.70 5.83 2.33
N MET A 179 -7.68 7.00 2.96
CA MET A 179 -8.80 7.47 3.81
C MET A 179 -9.91 8.16 3.02
N ALA A 180 -9.56 9.00 2.05
CA ALA A 180 -10.50 9.91 1.39
C ALA A 180 -11.26 9.27 0.23
N THR A 181 -10.77 8.14 -0.30
CA THR A 181 -11.35 7.54 -1.51
C THR A 181 -11.85 6.11 -1.28
N SER A 182 -12.75 5.67 -2.16
CA SER A 182 -13.24 4.30 -2.14
C SER A 182 -12.11 3.32 -2.48
N GLY A 183 -12.22 2.08 -1.99
CA GLY A 183 -11.30 0.99 -2.35
C GLY A 183 -11.15 0.78 -3.87
N ILE A 184 -12.15 1.17 -4.66
CA ILE A 184 -12.13 1.06 -6.13
C ILE A 184 -11.23 2.14 -6.75
N THR A 185 -11.35 3.39 -6.27
CA THR A 185 -10.53 4.51 -6.74
C THR A 185 -9.04 4.25 -6.49
N LEU A 186 -8.72 3.71 -5.31
CA LEU A 186 -7.38 3.27 -4.95
C LEU A 186 -6.84 2.22 -5.94
N ASN A 187 -7.65 1.22 -6.30
CA ASN A 187 -7.23 0.17 -7.22
C ASN A 187 -6.98 0.70 -8.63
N ILE A 188 -7.83 1.61 -9.15
CA ILE A 188 -7.64 2.21 -10.47
C ILE A 188 -6.36 3.06 -10.50
N LEU A 189 -6.15 3.91 -9.49
CA LEU A 189 -4.95 4.74 -9.41
C LEU A 189 -3.67 3.89 -9.24
N GLY A 190 -3.76 2.78 -8.51
CA GLY A 190 -2.69 1.79 -8.42
C GLY A 190 -2.32 1.21 -9.79
N ILE A 191 -3.30 0.75 -10.57
CA ILE A 191 -3.06 0.23 -11.93
C ILE A 191 -2.41 1.29 -12.82
N ILE A 192 -2.92 2.53 -12.80
CA ILE A 192 -2.35 3.63 -13.59
C ILE A 192 -0.89 3.91 -13.17
N LYS A 193 -0.61 3.95 -11.87
CA LYS A 193 0.76 4.12 -11.32
C LYS A 193 1.70 3.03 -11.85
N GLU A 194 1.27 1.78 -11.84
CA GLU A 194 2.08 0.66 -12.33
C GLU A 194 2.32 0.74 -13.84
N VAL A 195 1.30 1.05 -14.64
CA VAL A 195 1.45 1.25 -16.10
C VAL A 195 2.45 2.37 -16.41
N ILE A 196 2.36 3.50 -15.70
CA ILE A 196 3.29 4.62 -15.87
C ILE A 196 4.71 4.21 -15.46
N SER A 197 4.86 3.52 -14.33
CA SER A 197 6.18 3.07 -13.86
C SER A 197 6.85 2.12 -14.86
N LEU A 198 6.09 1.18 -15.43
CA LEU A 198 6.60 0.26 -16.46
C LEU A 198 6.93 0.96 -17.78
N LEU A 199 6.08 1.89 -18.23
CA LEU A 199 6.35 2.68 -19.43
C LEU A 199 7.62 3.52 -19.24
N LEU A 200 7.78 4.14 -18.07
CA LEU A 200 8.96 4.93 -17.75
C LEU A 200 10.22 4.05 -17.66
N ALA A 201 10.13 2.86 -17.06
CA ALA A 201 11.22 1.89 -17.03
C ALA A 201 11.67 1.52 -18.45
N HIS A 202 10.71 1.23 -19.34
CA HIS A 202 10.98 0.91 -20.73
C HIS A 202 11.60 2.09 -21.51
N LEU A 203 11.06 3.30 -21.37
CA LEU A 203 11.54 4.48 -22.08
C LEU A 203 12.93 4.94 -21.63
N LEU A 204 13.22 4.88 -20.33
CA LEU A 204 14.49 5.36 -19.77
C LEU A 204 15.64 4.36 -19.95
N HIS A 205 15.37 3.07 -19.82
CA HIS A 205 16.43 2.05 -19.83
C HIS A 205 16.56 1.34 -21.18
N GLY A 206 15.66 1.62 -22.13
CA GLY A 206 15.72 1.05 -23.46
C GLY A 206 15.75 -0.48 -23.41
N ASP A 207 14.94 -1.07 -22.52
CA ASP A 207 14.79 -2.52 -22.39
C ASP A 207 14.19 -3.06 -23.71
N ASN A 208 15.05 -3.27 -24.70
CA ASN A 208 14.74 -3.65 -26.08
C ASN A 208 14.35 -5.15 -26.20
N TYR A 209 14.13 -5.83 -25.08
CA TYR A 209 14.03 -7.29 -25.01
C TYR A 209 12.72 -7.78 -24.36
N VAL A 210 11.63 -7.00 -24.42
CA VAL A 210 10.30 -7.51 -24.07
C VAL A 210 9.84 -8.46 -25.18
N SER A 211 10.14 -9.74 -25.01
CA SER A 211 9.60 -10.82 -25.85
C SER A 211 8.07 -10.75 -25.89
N GLY A 212 7.44 -11.22 -26.98
CA GLY A 212 5.97 -11.30 -27.06
C GLY A 212 5.34 -12.08 -25.88
N VAL A 213 6.08 -13.03 -25.31
CA VAL A 213 5.65 -13.77 -24.09
C VAL A 213 5.58 -12.85 -22.88
N ASN A 214 6.55 -11.94 -22.72
CA ASN A 214 6.58 -10.98 -21.62
C ASN A 214 5.43 -9.97 -21.75
N LEU A 215 5.09 -9.56 -22.98
CA LEU A 215 3.92 -8.72 -23.23
C LEU A 215 2.61 -9.42 -22.82
N VAL A 216 2.46 -10.71 -23.15
CA VAL A 216 1.29 -11.49 -22.71
C VAL A 216 1.25 -11.62 -21.19
N GLY A 217 2.39 -11.87 -20.54
CA GLY A 217 2.49 -11.91 -19.09
C GLY A 217 2.05 -10.59 -18.44
N LEU A 218 2.52 -9.47 -18.99
CA LEU A 218 2.12 -8.12 -18.58
C LEU A 218 0.62 -7.88 -18.68
N LEU A 219 0.01 -8.25 -19.81
CA LEU A 219 -1.43 -8.12 -20.01
C LEU A 219 -2.24 -8.95 -19.01
N LEU A 220 -1.79 -10.17 -18.70
CA LEU A 220 -2.46 -11.03 -17.72
C LEU A 220 -2.43 -10.43 -16.30
N VAL A 221 -1.30 -9.85 -15.89
CA VAL A 221 -1.19 -9.13 -14.61
C VAL A 221 -2.18 -7.95 -14.57
N PHE A 222 -2.23 -7.12 -15.62
CA PHE A 222 -3.18 -6.00 -15.68
C PHE A 222 -4.64 -6.45 -15.66
N ILE A 223 -4.97 -7.54 -16.35
CA ILE A 223 -6.33 -8.12 -16.32
C ILE A 223 -6.65 -8.61 -14.90
N GLY A 224 -5.71 -9.29 -14.23
CA GLY A 224 -5.86 -9.74 -12.85
C GLY A 224 -6.14 -8.57 -11.89
N MET A 225 -5.33 -7.52 -11.93
CA MET A 225 -5.51 -6.34 -11.08
C MET A 225 -6.82 -5.58 -11.35
N SER A 226 -7.23 -5.51 -12.62
CA SER A 226 -8.51 -4.92 -13.01
C SER A 226 -9.67 -5.74 -12.45
N LEU A 227 -9.61 -7.07 -12.59
CA LEU A 227 -10.61 -8.00 -12.06
C LEU A 227 -10.75 -7.90 -10.54
N HIS A 228 -9.62 -7.80 -9.83
CA HIS A 228 -9.58 -7.56 -8.39
C HIS A 228 -10.37 -6.30 -8.02
N GLY A 229 -10.08 -5.18 -8.68
CA GLY A 229 -10.73 -3.90 -8.45
C GLY A 229 -12.24 -3.95 -8.66
N PHE A 230 -12.69 -4.55 -9.76
CA PHE A 230 -14.12 -4.70 -10.03
C PHE A 230 -14.81 -5.63 -9.02
N SER A 231 -14.12 -6.63 -8.49
CA SER A 231 -14.69 -7.56 -7.50
C SER A 231 -15.02 -6.90 -6.16
N ARG A 232 -14.29 -5.84 -5.80
CA ARG A 232 -14.53 -5.02 -4.61
C ARG A 232 -15.84 -4.21 -4.73
N HIS A 233 -16.32 -3.93 -5.94
CA HIS A 233 -17.59 -3.22 -6.18
C HIS A 233 -18.83 -4.03 -5.76
N LYS A 234 -18.78 -5.36 -5.90
CA LYS A 234 -19.94 -6.24 -5.64
C LYS A 234 -20.09 -6.68 -4.18
N ALA A 235 -19.28 -6.16 -3.26
CA ALA A 235 -19.57 -6.33 -1.83
C ALA A 235 -20.79 -5.45 -1.49
N PRO A 236 -21.96 -6.04 -1.17
CA PRO A 236 -23.12 -5.24 -0.84
C PRO A 236 -22.81 -4.46 0.44
N ALA A 237 -23.09 -3.16 0.42
CA ALA A 237 -23.23 -2.36 1.62
C ALA A 237 -24.18 -3.10 2.56
N HIS A 238 -23.65 -3.67 3.64
CA HIS A 238 -24.49 -4.31 4.64
C HIS A 238 -25.26 -3.19 5.34
N SER A 239 -26.54 -3.10 4.99
CA SER A 239 -27.65 -2.54 5.75
C SER A 239 -27.29 -1.40 6.72
N LEU A 240 -27.65 -0.17 6.34
CA LEU A 240 -28.15 0.81 7.30
C LEU A 240 -29.30 0.16 8.08
N THR A 241 -29.02 -0.53 9.18
CA THR A 241 -29.96 -0.55 10.29
C THR A 241 -30.08 0.91 10.72
N PRO A 242 -31.28 1.50 10.75
CA PRO A 242 -31.42 2.83 11.34
C PRO A 242 -30.86 2.78 12.76
N PRO A 243 -30.24 3.86 13.26
CA PRO A 243 -29.79 3.90 14.65
C PRO A 243 -30.98 3.48 15.53
N PRO A 244 -30.76 2.72 16.63
CA PRO A 244 -31.83 2.50 17.58
C PRO A 244 -32.40 3.88 17.90
N ARG A 245 -33.73 4.06 17.72
CA ARG A 245 -34.41 5.26 18.20
C ARG A 245 -33.98 5.38 19.65
N ILE A 246 -33.14 6.37 19.93
CA ILE A 246 -33.05 6.91 21.27
C ILE A 246 -34.48 7.31 21.55
N ILE A 247 -35.15 6.57 22.41
CA ILE A 247 -36.36 7.06 23.06
C ILE A 247 -35.84 8.27 23.83
N SER A 248 -35.89 9.44 23.19
CA SER A 248 -35.91 10.68 23.92
C SER A 248 -37.02 10.49 24.95
N PRO A 249 -36.77 10.66 26.26
CA PRO A 249 -37.88 10.73 27.20
C PRO A 249 -38.78 11.83 26.65
N SER A 250 -39.98 11.46 26.19
CA SER A 250 -40.96 12.45 25.81
C SER A 250 -41.14 13.32 27.04
N THR A 251 -40.87 14.61 26.87
CA THR A 251 -41.31 15.63 27.79
C THR A 251 -42.84 15.68 27.70
N ASP A 252 -43.52 14.66 28.22
CA ASP A 252 -44.97 14.60 28.42
C ASP A 252 -45.38 15.05 29.83
N PHE A 253 -44.47 15.65 30.59
CA PHE A 253 -44.80 16.26 31.89
C PHE A 253 -45.56 17.60 31.79
N ALA A 254 -46.01 18.00 30.61
CA ALA A 254 -46.78 19.23 30.40
C ALA A 254 -48.25 19.00 30.02
N ASP A 255 -48.66 17.81 29.61
CA ASP A 255 -50.06 17.55 29.17
C ASP A 255 -50.91 16.83 30.24
N ASP A 256 -50.29 16.10 31.18
CA ASP A 256 -51.02 15.45 32.29
C ASP A 256 -51.58 16.42 33.34
N ARG A 257 -51.12 17.68 33.40
CA ARG A 257 -51.70 18.70 34.29
C ARG A 257 -52.99 19.32 33.77
N LYS A 258 -53.32 19.15 32.48
CA LYS A 258 -54.56 19.68 31.91
C LYS A 258 -55.73 18.72 32.05
N PHE A 259 -55.47 17.41 32.18
CA PHE A 259 -56.51 16.40 32.37
C PHE A 259 -56.93 16.19 33.83
N LEU A 260 -56.08 16.57 34.81
CA LEU A 260 -56.38 16.44 36.25
C LEU A 260 -57.09 17.65 36.87
N LEU A 261 -57.46 18.68 36.09
CA LEU A 261 -58.20 19.86 36.56
C LEU A 261 -59.61 19.98 35.96
N LEU A 262 -60.11 18.94 35.27
CA LEU A 262 -61.43 18.94 34.65
C LEU A 262 -62.43 17.93 35.25
N ASP A 263 -62.07 17.23 36.33
CA ASP A 263 -62.98 16.37 37.09
C ASP A 263 -63.08 16.83 38.56
N GLU A 264 -63.76 17.96 38.79
CA GLU A 264 -64.57 18.13 40.01
C GLU A 264 -66.02 18.41 39.59
N PRO A 265 -66.98 17.51 39.87
CA PRO A 265 -68.38 17.79 39.68
C PRO A 265 -68.96 18.57 40.87
N SER A 266 -69.65 19.67 40.53
CA SER A 266 -70.77 20.33 41.23
C SER A 266 -70.80 20.38 42.76
#